data_AF-A0A9E3H0V4-F1
#
_entry.id   AF-A0A9E3H0V4-F1
#
_cell.length_a   1.000
_cell.length_b   1.000
_cell.length_c   1.000
_cell.angle_alpha   90.00
_cell.angle_beta   90.00
_cell.angle_gamma   90.00
#
_symmetry.space_group_name_H-M   'P 1'
#
loop_
_entity.id
_entity.type
_entity.pdbx_description
1 polymer ?
#
loop_
_entity_poly.entity_id
_entity_poly.type
_entity_poly.pdbx_seq_one_letter_code
_entity_poly.pdbx_strand_id
1 'polypeptide(L)'
;MTGFAGGGLAGRIGRLVTGRPRLFAGFASGVLVALALRGRLAPITGALIGWDAGVLVYLVLAGLLFVTEPIDNLPARAEAEQDGEWTIFFLTVAAAVVSLIAILGVFATTKGLTPAARNLHIGLVAVTLLISWLMTHTTFAMRYAHEFYAADLDPPQFDRGLEFPGEPRPDYMDFMYFSLVLGMTFQVSDVQITARKLRRLAALHGLLSFLFNTIILALTVNIAAGLV
;
A
#
# COMPACT_ATOMS: atom_id res chain seq x y z
N MET A 1 2.34 20.03 -35.81
CA MET A 1 3.72 19.47 -35.84
C MET A 1 4.62 20.35 -34.97
N THR A 2 4.90 19.91 -33.75
CA THR A 2 6.00 20.31 -32.84
C THR A 2 5.92 19.30 -31.68
N GLY A 3 6.69 18.22 -31.54
CA GLY A 3 8.05 17.97 -31.97
C GLY A 3 9.02 18.28 -30.84
N PHE A 4 8.99 17.54 -29.71
CA PHE A 4 10.15 17.39 -28.83
C PHE A 4 10.20 16.02 -28.14
N ALA A 5 11.11 15.20 -28.68
CA ALA A 5 12.08 14.37 -27.98
C ALA A 5 11.59 13.36 -26.93
N GLY A 6 11.74 12.08 -27.31
CA GLY A 6 11.73 10.97 -26.38
C GLY A 6 12.69 11.18 -25.22
N GLY A 7 12.13 11.24 -24.00
CA GLY A 7 12.93 10.98 -22.81
C GLY A 7 13.43 9.55 -22.91
N GLY A 8 14.74 9.37 -23.10
CA GLY A 8 15.39 8.07 -23.03
C GLY A 8 15.03 7.33 -21.73
N LEU A 9 15.26 6.02 -21.68
CA LEU A 9 14.92 5.17 -20.53
C LEU A 9 15.32 5.82 -19.18
N ALA A 10 16.50 6.45 -19.12
CA ALA A 10 16.98 7.20 -17.96
C ALA A 10 16.09 8.40 -17.57
N GLY A 11 15.56 9.14 -18.53
CA GLY A 11 14.64 10.26 -18.28
C GLY A 11 13.24 9.80 -17.84
N ARG A 12 12.78 8.63 -18.32
CA ARG A 12 11.55 8.00 -17.80
C ARG A 12 11.74 7.48 -16.38
N ILE A 13 12.87 6.82 -16.10
CA ILE A 13 13.23 6.34 -14.76
C ILE A 13 13.38 7.53 -13.79
N GLY A 14 14.05 8.61 -14.22
CA GLY A 14 14.20 9.82 -13.41
C GLY A 14 12.85 10.41 -12.98
N ARG A 15 11.90 10.54 -13.91
CA ARG A 15 10.53 11.01 -13.60
C ARG A 15 9.76 10.06 -12.68
N LEU A 16 9.92 8.75 -12.86
CA LEU A 16 9.30 7.75 -11.97
C LEU A 16 9.84 7.84 -10.54
N VAL A 17 11.16 8.08 -10.39
CA VAL A 17 11.82 8.22 -9.09
C VAL A 17 11.42 9.52 -8.40
N THR A 18 11.47 10.65 -9.11
CA THR A 18 11.09 11.95 -8.55
C THR A 18 9.59 12.05 -8.27
N GLY A 19 8.75 11.32 -9.01
CA GLY A 19 7.31 11.26 -8.79
C GLY A 19 6.89 10.41 -7.59
N ARG A 20 7.77 9.55 -7.04
CA ARG A 20 7.42 8.66 -5.91
C ARG A 20 8.51 8.58 -4.83
N PRO A 21 8.96 9.72 -4.28
CA PRO A 21 10.10 9.76 -3.37
C PRO A 21 9.92 8.84 -2.14
N ARG A 22 8.67 8.69 -1.66
CA ARG A 22 8.33 7.85 -0.49
C ARG A 22 8.53 6.37 -0.75
N LEU A 23 8.11 5.90 -1.93
CA LEU A 23 8.26 4.50 -2.32
C LEU A 23 9.74 4.14 -2.46
N PHE A 24 10.52 5.01 -3.11
CA PHE A 24 11.96 4.78 -3.27
C PHE A 24 12.73 4.90 -1.96
N ALA A 25 12.34 5.81 -1.06
CA ALA A 25 12.90 5.89 0.28
C ALA A 25 12.65 4.62 1.09
N GLY A 26 11.41 4.10 1.06
CA GLY A 26 11.07 2.82 1.70
C GLY A 26 11.80 1.63 1.07
N PHE A 27 11.87 1.55 -0.25
CA PHE A 27 12.60 0.49 -0.93
C PHE A 27 14.09 0.51 -0.58
N ALA A 28 14.72 1.69 -0.61
CA ALA A 28 16.13 1.86 -0.26
C ALA A 28 16.40 1.47 1.21
N SER A 29 15.57 1.93 2.15
CA SER A 29 15.74 1.57 3.57
C SER A 29 15.61 0.06 3.79
N GLY A 30 14.64 -0.59 3.13
CA GLY A 30 14.45 -2.02 3.27
C GLY A 30 15.61 -2.85 2.71
N VAL A 31 16.15 -2.46 1.54
CA VAL A 31 17.35 -3.09 0.96
C VAL A 31 18.55 -2.91 1.90
N LEU A 32 18.77 -1.71 2.43
CA LEU A 32 19.87 -1.45 3.36
C LEU A 32 19.78 -2.31 4.62
N VAL A 33 18.58 -2.44 5.20
CA VAL A 33 18.35 -3.30 6.38
C VAL A 33 18.58 -4.77 6.05
N ALA A 34 18.04 -5.28 4.93
CA ALA A 34 18.26 -6.66 4.51
C ALA A 34 19.76 -6.98 4.28
N LEU A 35 20.50 -6.06 3.66
CA LEU A 35 21.93 -6.20 3.45
C LEU A 35 22.72 -6.15 4.78
N ALA A 36 22.34 -5.27 5.71
CA ALA A 36 22.98 -5.16 7.02
C ALA A 36 22.80 -6.43 7.88
N LEU A 37 21.70 -7.16 7.66
CA LEU A 37 21.38 -8.41 8.36
C LEU A 37 21.94 -9.66 7.64
N ARG A 38 22.50 -9.50 6.44
CA ARG A 38 23.08 -10.60 5.67
C ARG A 38 24.19 -11.29 6.46
N GLY A 39 24.11 -12.62 6.55
CA GLY A 39 25.08 -13.44 7.30
C GLY A 39 24.91 -13.40 8.82
N ARG A 40 24.01 -12.57 9.37
CA ARG A 40 23.67 -12.53 10.81
C ARG A 40 22.41 -13.33 11.13
N LEU A 41 21.45 -13.34 10.22
CA LEU A 41 20.19 -14.07 10.33
C LEU A 41 20.00 -15.00 9.13
N ALA A 42 19.04 -15.93 9.24
CA ALA A 42 18.58 -16.70 8.10
C ALA A 42 18.14 -15.74 6.97
N PRO A 43 18.48 -16.01 5.70
CA PRO A 43 18.22 -15.08 4.60
C PRO A 43 16.75 -14.63 4.51
N ILE A 44 15.81 -15.54 4.75
CA ILE A 44 14.37 -15.24 4.73
C ILE A 44 13.96 -14.29 5.86
N THR A 45 14.47 -14.48 7.08
CA THR A 45 14.19 -13.61 8.23
C THR A 45 14.78 -12.21 8.01
N GLY A 46 16.01 -12.13 7.51
CA GLY A 46 16.64 -10.84 7.19
C GLY A 46 15.90 -10.08 6.08
N ALA A 47 15.39 -10.79 5.06
CA ALA A 47 14.58 -10.20 4.00
C ALA A 47 13.23 -9.69 4.51
N LEU A 48 12.54 -10.42 5.40
CA LEU A 48 11.30 -9.98 6.02
C LEU A 48 11.50 -8.73 6.88
N ILE A 49 12.54 -8.68 7.70
CA ILE A 49 12.86 -7.49 8.51
C ILE A 49 13.18 -6.30 7.60
N GLY A 50 13.90 -6.53 6.49
CA GLY A 50 14.15 -5.51 5.48
C GLY A 50 12.85 -5.00 4.84
N TRP A 51 11.95 -5.89 4.43
CA TRP A 51 10.64 -5.51 3.94
C TRP A 51 9.88 -4.66 4.96
N ASP A 52 9.79 -5.12 6.21
CA ASP A 52 9.05 -4.43 7.25
C ASP A 52 9.60 -3.02 7.51
N ALA A 53 10.92 -2.88 7.56
CA ALA A 53 11.56 -1.57 7.68
C ALA A 53 11.24 -0.65 6.49
N GLY A 54 11.23 -1.18 5.28
CA GLY A 54 10.90 -0.43 4.07
C GLY A 54 9.44 0.04 4.06
N VAL A 55 8.52 -0.86 4.40
CA VAL A 55 7.10 -0.55 4.50
C VAL A 55 6.83 0.48 5.60
N LEU A 56 7.47 0.35 6.77
CA LEU A 56 7.33 1.32 7.85
C LEU A 56 7.82 2.72 7.43
N VAL A 57 8.96 2.82 6.75
CA VAL A 57 9.44 4.11 6.22
C VAL A 57 8.43 4.69 5.22
N TYR A 58 7.92 3.88 4.29
CA TYR A 58 6.88 4.32 3.36
C TYR A 58 5.63 4.84 4.10
N LEU A 59 5.12 4.07 5.07
CA LEU A 59 3.93 4.42 5.85
C LEU A 59 4.12 5.69 6.67
N VAL A 60 5.30 5.89 7.27
CA VAL A 60 5.60 7.12 8.01
C VAL A 60 5.62 8.32 7.07
N LEU A 61 6.30 8.24 5.94
CA LEU A 61 6.37 9.34 4.97
C LEU A 61 5.01 9.63 4.31
N ALA A 62 4.18 8.60 4.14
CA ALA A 62 2.80 8.72 3.69
C ALA A 62 1.89 9.35 4.74
N GLY A 63 2.01 8.91 6.00
CA GLY A 63 1.25 9.48 7.12
C GLY A 63 1.60 10.94 7.36
N LEU A 64 2.89 11.29 7.32
CA LEU A 64 3.33 12.69 7.38
C LEU A 64 2.72 13.52 6.26
N LEU A 65 2.72 13.01 5.02
CA LEU A 65 2.02 13.65 3.91
C LEU A 65 0.53 13.88 4.24
N PHE A 66 -0.16 12.87 4.75
CA PHE A 66 -1.60 12.94 4.98
C PHE A 66 -1.96 14.01 6.02
N VAL A 67 -1.10 14.23 7.02
CA VAL A 67 -1.38 15.17 8.11
C VAL A 67 -0.82 16.57 7.90
N THR A 68 0.21 16.74 7.05
CA THR A 68 0.84 18.05 6.85
C THR A 68 0.42 18.76 5.57
N GLU A 69 -0.15 18.05 4.59
CA GLU A 69 -0.42 18.64 3.28
C GLU A 69 -1.69 19.51 3.28
N PRO A 70 -1.58 20.79 2.89
CA PRO A 70 -2.77 21.63 2.68
C PRO A 70 -3.63 21.10 1.53
N ILE A 71 -4.95 21.11 1.72
CA ILE A 71 -5.94 20.64 0.73
C ILE A 71 -5.77 21.38 -0.62
N ASP A 72 -5.33 22.64 -0.62
CA ASP A 72 -5.11 23.44 -1.83
C ASP A 72 -4.01 22.88 -2.75
N ASN A 73 -3.08 22.08 -2.21
CA ASN A 73 -1.99 21.50 -2.98
C ASN A 73 -2.32 20.13 -3.58
N LEU A 74 -3.39 19.47 -3.12
CA LEU A 74 -3.75 18.11 -3.55
C LEU A 74 -3.94 17.98 -5.07
N PRO A 75 -4.56 18.94 -5.79
CA PRO A 75 -4.63 18.90 -7.25
C PRO A 75 -3.26 18.86 -7.93
N ALA A 76 -2.37 19.78 -7.58
CA ALA A 76 -1.02 19.85 -8.15
C ALA A 76 -0.20 18.59 -7.85
N ARG A 77 -0.40 17.97 -6.67
CA ARG A 77 0.25 16.71 -6.32
C ARG A 77 -0.33 15.51 -7.05
N ALA A 78 -1.66 15.45 -7.19
CA ALA A 78 -2.32 14.42 -7.98
C ALA A 78 -1.76 14.44 -9.41
N GLU A 79 -1.58 15.62 -10.00
CA GLU A 79 -0.93 15.75 -11.30
C GLU A 79 0.54 15.31 -11.31
N ALA A 80 1.31 15.61 -10.27
CA ALA A 80 2.71 15.19 -10.18
C ALA A 80 2.89 13.66 -10.06
N GLU A 81 1.87 12.95 -9.55
CA GLU A 81 1.87 11.49 -9.35
C GLU A 81 1.08 10.73 -10.45
N GLN A 82 1.00 11.28 -11.67
CA GLN A 82 0.08 10.91 -12.77
C GLN A 82 0.00 9.43 -13.23
N ASP A 83 0.93 8.58 -12.82
CA ASP A 83 0.88 7.13 -13.11
C ASP A 83 0.56 6.36 -11.81
N GLY A 84 -0.22 5.29 -11.84
CA GLY A 84 -0.48 4.57 -10.58
C GLY A 84 -1.18 3.23 -10.68
N GLU A 85 -1.90 2.93 -11.76
CA GLU A 85 -2.62 1.66 -11.92
C GLU A 85 -1.70 0.45 -11.70
N TRP A 86 -0.56 0.42 -12.40
CA TRP A 86 0.44 -0.63 -12.23
C TRP A 86 1.14 -0.59 -10.88
N THR A 87 1.38 0.61 -10.33
CA THR A 87 2.03 0.75 -9.02
C THR A 87 1.18 0.12 -7.92
N ILE A 88 -0.12 0.40 -7.88
CA ILE A 88 -1.05 -0.17 -6.91
C ILE A 88 -1.07 -1.68 -7.05
N PHE A 89 -1.28 -2.17 -8.28
CA PHE A 89 -1.33 -3.60 -8.54
C PHE A 89 -0.05 -4.29 -8.06
N PHE A 90 1.13 -3.80 -8.46
CA PHE A 90 2.40 -4.39 -8.04
C PHE A 90 2.65 -4.29 -6.54
N LEU A 91 2.29 -3.18 -5.90
CA LEU A 91 2.44 -3.04 -4.45
C LEU A 91 1.54 -4.00 -3.68
N THR A 92 0.28 -4.15 -4.11
CA THR A 92 -0.64 -5.09 -3.46
C THR A 92 -0.23 -6.55 -3.71
N VAL A 93 0.21 -6.89 -4.94
CA VAL A 93 0.75 -8.22 -5.23
C VAL A 93 2.02 -8.49 -4.42
N ALA A 94 2.93 -7.51 -4.32
CA ALA A 94 4.14 -7.63 -3.50
C ALA A 94 3.78 -7.82 -2.03
N ALA A 95 2.84 -7.04 -1.49
CA ALA A 95 2.31 -7.20 -0.13
C ALA A 95 1.77 -8.61 0.10
N ALA A 96 0.97 -9.15 -0.82
CA ALA A 96 0.42 -10.50 -0.72
C ALA A 96 1.52 -11.58 -0.79
N VAL A 97 2.49 -11.44 -1.71
CA VAL A 97 3.62 -12.37 -1.85
C VAL A 97 4.48 -12.37 -0.60
N VAL A 98 4.82 -11.20 -0.07
CA VAL A 98 5.63 -11.10 1.14
C VAL A 98 4.90 -11.66 2.34
N SER A 99 3.60 -11.40 2.48
CA SER A 99 2.75 -12.04 3.48
C SER A 99 2.78 -13.57 3.37
N LEU A 100 2.69 -14.13 2.17
CA LEU A 100 2.80 -15.58 1.96
C LEU A 100 4.19 -16.13 2.31
N ILE A 101 5.26 -15.43 1.92
CA ILE A 101 6.65 -15.79 2.28
C ILE A 101 6.82 -15.76 3.80
N ALA A 102 6.25 -14.76 4.47
CA ALA A 102 6.30 -14.62 5.92
C ALA A 102 5.64 -15.83 6.60
N ILE A 103 4.45 -16.21 6.13
CA ILE A 103 3.70 -17.39 6.59
C ILE A 103 4.51 -18.67 6.40
N LEU A 104 4.95 -18.95 5.18
CA LEU A 104 5.71 -20.17 4.86
C LEU A 104 7.05 -20.21 5.60
N GLY A 105 7.70 -19.05 5.75
CA GLY A 105 8.94 -18.88 6.50
C GLY A 105 8.79 -19.31 7.95
N VAL A 106 7.74 -18.85 8.64
CA VAL A 106 7.44 -19.30 10.02
C VAL A 106 7.29 -20.81 10.11
N PHE A 107 6.50 -21.44 9.24
CA PHE A 107 6.31 -22.89 9.31
C PHE A 107 7.58 -23.68 8.98
N ALA A 108 8.41 -23.17 8.07
CA ALA A 108 9.65 -23.82 7.68
C ALA A 108 10.75 -23.70 8.76
N THR A 109 10.84 -22.58 9.46
CA THR A 109 11.95 -22.29 10.38
C THR A 109 11.62 -22.50 11.86
N THR A 110 10.36 -22.72 12.24
CA THR A 110 9.97 -22.86 13.65
C THR A 110 10.13 -24.27 14.24
N LYS A 111 10.39 -25.28 13.41
CA LYS A 111 10.60 -26.66 13.88
C LYS A 111 11.89 -26.74 14.72
N GLY A 112 11.75 -27.11 15.99
CA GLY A 112 12.88 -27.27 16.92
C GLY A 112 13.42 -25.97 17.52
N LEU A 113 12.78 -24.82 17.27
CA LEU A 113 13.13 -23.57 17.94
C LEU A 113 12.73 -23.60 19.42
N THR A 114 13.46 -22.83 20.23
CA THR A 114 13.01 -22.51 21.59
C THR A 114 11.68 -21.75 21.55
N PRO A 115 10.83 -21.85 22.59
CA PRO A 115 9.56 -21.13 22.63
C PRO A 115 9.70 -19.62 22.39
N ALA A 116 10.76 -19.01 22.92
CA ALA A 116 11.04 -17.58 22.73
C ALA A 116 11.33 -17.23 21.27
N ALA A 117 12.17 -18.01 20.59
CA ALA A 117 12.50 -17.79 19.18
C ALA A 117 11.28 -18.02 18.27
N ARG A 118 10.43 -19.00 18.60
CA ARG A 118 9.16 -19.24 17.90
C ARG A 118 8.21 -18.05 18.04
N ASN A 119 8.03 -17.52 19.26
CA ASN A 119 7.16 -16.37 19.51
C ASN A 119 7.64 -15.12 18.77
N LEU A 120 8.96 -14.91 18.68
CA LEU A 120 9.52 -13.80 17.91
C LEU A 120 9.19 -13.92 16.41
N HIS A 121 9.29 -15.12 15.84
CA HIS A 121 8.93 -15.36 14.44
C HIS A 121 7.44 -15.14 14.18
N ILE A 122 6.57 -15.59 15.08
CA ILE A 122 5.13 -15.31 15.02
C ILE A 122 4.86 -13.80 15.08
N GLY A 123 5.53 -13.09 15.99
CA GLY A 123 5.43 -11.63 16.12
C GLY A 123 5.88 -10.91 14.85
N LEU A 124 6.98 -11.34 14.23
CA LEU A 124 7.47 -10.81 12.96
C LEU A 124 6.41 -10.95 11.86
N VAL A 125 5.81 -12.13 11.70
CA VAL A 125 4.76 -12.33 10.69
C VAL A 125 3.53 -11.49 10.97
N ALA A 126 3.11 -11.39 12.23
CA ALA A 126 1.98 -10.53 12.59
C ALA A 126 2.24 -9.07 12.21
N VAL A 127 3.46 -8.57 12.46
CA VAL A 127 3.89 -7.23 12.03
C VAL A 127 3.89 -7.11 10.52
N THR A 128 4.54 -8.03 9.80
CA THR A 128 4.58 -8.04 8.32
C THR A 128 3.18 -7.99 7.72
N LEU A 129 2.25 -8.78 8.23
CA LEU A 129 0.86 -8.79 7.77
C LEU A 129 0.17 -7.45 8.02
N LEU A 130 0.27 -6.93 9.25
CA LEU A 130 -0.40 -5.69 9.65
C LEU A 130 0.09 -4.49 8.82
N ILE A 131 1.40 -4.35 8.65
CA ILE A 131 1.97 -3.22 7.91
C ILE A 131 1.77 -3.37 6.41
N SER A 132 1.76 -4.60 5.86
CA SER A 132 1.47 -4.86 4.44
C SER A 132 0.00 -4.59 4.12
N TRP A 133 -0.90 -4.91 5.06
CA TRP A 133 -2.31 -4.53 5.00
C TRP A 133 -2.47 -3.01 4.99
N LEU A 134 -1.83 -2.32 5.96
CA LEU A 134 -1.92 -0.86 6.05
C LEU A 134 -1.33 -0.18 4.82
N MET A 135 -0.19 -0.64 4.31
CA MET A 135 0.44 -0.14 3.08
C MET A 135 -0.49 -0.25 1.88
N THR A 136 -1.21 -1.36 1.76
CA THR A 136 -2.18 -1.57 0.69
C THR A 136 -3.25 -0.48 0.74
N HIS A 137 -3.86 -0.25 1.89
CA HIS A 137 -4.91 0.76 2.03
C HIS A 137 -4.39 2.20 1.88
N THR A 138 -3.19 2.51 2.39
CA THR A 138 -2.56 3.81 2.15
C THR A 138 -2.30 4.06 0.66
N THR A 139 -1.88 3.03 -0.08
CA THR A 139 -1.64 3.13 -1.52
C THR A 139 -2.94 3.34 -2.30
N PHE A 140 -4.01 2.63 -1.92
CA PHE A 140 -5.34 2.85 -2.50
C PHE A 140 -5.89 4.23 -2.16
N ALA A 141 -5.70 4.72 -0.94
CA ALA A 141 -6.11 6.07 -0.53
C ALA A 141 -5.46 7.15 -1.40
N MET A 142 -4.14 7.06 -1.61
CA MET A 142 -3.42 7.97 -2.52
C MET A 142 -3.95 7.88 -3.95
N ARG A 143 -4.32 6.67 -4.42
CA ARG A 143 -4.91 6.53 -5.75
C ARG A 143 -6.29 7.18 -5.84
N TYR A 144 -7.15 7.00 -4.85
CA TYR A 144 -8.46 7.63 -4.86
C TYR A 144 -8.33 9.15 -4.85
N ALA A 145 -7.41 9.69 -4.05
CA ALA A 145 -7.08 11.12 -4.07
C ALA A 145 -6.63 11.57 -5.47
N HIS A 146 -5.71 10.83 -6.08
CA HIS A 146 -5.24 11.12 -7.43
C HIS A 146 -6.38 11.13 -8.45
N GLU A 147 -7.23 10.10 -8.49
CA GLU A 147 -8.35 10.02 -9.44
C GLU A 147 -9.41 11.10 -9.21
N PHE A 148 -9.66 11.45 -7.94
CA PHE A 148 -10.61 12.49 -7.58
C PHE A 148 -10.15 13.88 -8.01
N TYR A 149 -8.85 14.16 -7.89
CA TYR A 149 -8.27 15.46 -8.22
C TYR A 149 -7.71 15.57 -9.65
N ALA A 150 -7.51 14.46 -10.36
CA ALA A 150 -7.04 14.43 -11.75
C ALA A 150 -8.17 14.49 -12.80
N ALA A 151 -9.44 14.46 -12.39
CA ALA A 151 -10.55 14.62 -13.32
C ALA A 151 -10.59 16.06 -13.86
N ASP A 152 -10.23 16.22 -15.14
CA ASP A 152 -10.27 17.51 -15.85
C ASP A 152 -11.63 18.20 -15.70
N LEU A 153 -11.61 19.42 -15.20
CA LEU A 153 -12.79 20.28 -15.06
C LEU A 153 -13.11 20.94 -16.40
N ASP A 154 -13.84 20.26 -17.28
CA ASP A 154 -14.77 20.95 -18.19
C ASP A 154 -15.89 20.03 -18.73
N PRO A 155 -17.19 20.26 -18.42
CA PRO A 155 -17.74 21.29 -17.53
C PRO A 155 -17.70 20.92 -16.03
N PRO A 156 -17.83 21.90 -15.11
CA PRO A 156 -17.50 21.78 -13.68
C PRO A 156 -18.46 20.92 -12.84
N GLN A 157 -19.41 20.23 -13.46
CA GLN A 157 -20.54 19.56 -12.80
C GLN A 157 -20.48 18.03 -12.84
N PHE A 158 -19.60 17.45 -13.63
CA PHE A 158 -19.51 16.00 -13.71
C PHE A 158 -18.47 15.48 -12.74
N ASP A 159 -18.94 15.25 -11.53
CA ASP A 159 -18.63 14.06 -10.75
C ASP A 159 -17.14 13.64 -10.71
N ARG A 160 -16.44 14.07 -9.65
CA ARG A 160 -15.06 13.63 -9.33
C ARG A 160 -14.96 12.13 -8.99
N GLY A 161 -16.07 11.41 -9.15
CA GLY A 161 -16.17 9.96 -9.12
C GLY A 161 -16.32 9.36 -7.74
N LEU A 162 -16.15 10.17 -6.69
CA LEU A 162 -16.51 9.89 -5.31
C LEU A 162 -17.31 11.08 -4.77
N GLU A 163 -18.41 10.81 -4.10
CA GLU A 163 -19.19 11.82 -3.37
C GLU A 163 -19.04 11.57 -1.87
N PHE A 164 -18.35 12.48 -1.18
CA PHE A 164 -18.17 12.46 0.27
C PHE A 164 -19.32 13.25 0.94
N PRO A 165 -19.97 12.71 1.98
CA PRO A 165 -21.08 13.38 2.65
C PRO A 165 -20.67 14.73 3.25
N GLY A 166 -21.19 15.83 2.70
CA GLY A 166 -20.94 17.17 3.22
C GLY A 166 -19.52 17.73 2.98
N GLU A 167 -18.65 16.98 2.28
CA GLU A 167 -17.25 17.37 2.06
C GLU A 167 -16.93 17.46 0.55
N PRO A 168 -17.00 18.66 -0.07
CA PRO A 168 -16.70 18.83 -1.48
C PRO A 168 -15.19 18.83 -1.79
N ARG A 169 -14.34 18.97 -0.77
CA ARG A 169 -12.88 19.06 -0.88
C ARG A 169 -12.19 18.08 0.08
N PRO A 170 -12.40 16.76 -0.11
CA PRO A 170 -11.83 15.73 0.77
C PRO A 170 -10.31 15.80 0.79
N ASP A 171 -9.74 15.63 1.98
CA ASP A 171 -8.31 15.54 2.20
C ASP A 171 -7.82 14.08 2.13
N TYR A 172 -6.52 13.84 2.36
CA TYR A 172 -5.98 12.48 2.34
C TYR A 172 -6.56 11.56 3.42
N MET A 173 -7.01 12.10 4.56
CA MET A 173 -7.63 11.33 5.63
C MET A 173 -9.03 10.86 5.24
N ASP A 174 -9.78 11.64 4.45
CA ASP A 174 -11.05 11.21 3.87
C ASP A 174 -10.87 10.04 2.89
N PHE A 175 -9.84 10.09 2.04
CA PHE A 175 -9.53 8.96 1.15
C PHE A 175 -8.98 7.76 1.92
N MET A 176 -8.26 7.98 3.02
CA MET A 176 -7.81 6.91 3.91
C MET A 176 -9.00 6.24 4.59
N TYR A 177 -9.96 7.02 5.08
CA TYR A 177 -11.22 6.53 5.62
C TYR A 177 -11.96 5.66 4.59
N PHE A 178 -12.17 6.18 3.38
CA PHE A 178 -12.83 5.43 2.30
C PHE A 178 -12.10 4.11 1.99
N SER A 179 -10.78 4.16 1.87
CA SER A 179 -9.92 3.00 1.58
C SER A 179 -10.01 1.94 2.67
N LEU A 180 -9.95 2.34 3.94
CA LEU A 180 -10.03 1.46 5.08
C LEU A 180 -11.41 0.82 5.23
N VAL A 181 -12.49 1.59 5.10
CA VAL A 181 -13.85 1.05 5.18
C VAL A 181 -14.06 -0.02 4.11
N LEU A 182 -13.67 0.27 2.87
CA LEU A 182 -13.76 -0.69 1.77
C LEU A 182 -12.89 -1.93 2.01
N GLY A 183 -11.69 -1.74 2.57
CA GLY A 183 -10.76 -2.84 2.87
C GLY A 183 -11.18 -3.74 4.02
N MET A 184 -11.74 -3.16 5.08
CA MET A 184 -12.19 -3.89 6.27
C MET A 184 -13.53 -4.59 6.05
N THR A 185 -14.42 -4.00 5.26
CA THR A 185 -15.82 -4.43 5.18
C THR A 185 -16.26 -4.89 3.80
N PHE A 186 -15.45 -4.67 2.78
CA PHE A 186 -15.77 -4.94 1.37
C PHE A 186 -16.99 -4.17 0.84
N GLN A 187 -17.40 -3.10 1.53
CA GLN A 187 -18.49 -2.21 1.12
C GLN A 187 -18.13 -0.74 1.38
N VAL A 188 -18.89 0.18 0.76
CA VAL A 188 -18.87 1.61 1.06
C VAL A 188 -20.09 1.94 1.93
N SER A 189 -19.90 2.66 3.03
CA SER A 189 -20.99 2.99 3.96
C SER A 189 -21.75 4.25 3.57
N ASP A 190 -21.03 5.29 3.16
CA ASP A 190 -21.52 6.66 3.09
C ASP A 190 -20.95 7.43 1.89
N VAL A 191 -19.70 7.15 1.49
CA VAL A 191 -19.10 7.68 0.26
C VAL A 191 -19.63 6.93 -0.98
N GLN A 192 -20.24 7.65 -1.91
CA GLN A 192 -20.80 7.05 -3.14
C GLN A 192 -19.77 7.00 -4.26
N ILE A 193 -19.71 5.87 -5.00
CA ILE A 193 -18.84 5.72 -6.17
C ILE A 193 -19.64 5.94 -7.47
N THR A 194 -19.48 7.11 -8.01
CA THR A 194 -20.30 7.69 -9.09
C THR A 194 -19.63 7.51 -10.47
N ALA A 195 -18.30 7.49 -10.53
CA ALA A 195 -17.55 7.20 -11.77
C ALA A 195 -17.35 5.69 -12.03
N ARG A 196 -17.55 5.27 -13.29
CA ARG A 196 -17.34 3.88 -13.74
C ARG A 196 -15.90 3.38 -13.53
N LYS A 197 -14.90 4.26 -13.74
CA LYS A 197 -13.49 3.94 -13.54
C LYS A 197 -13.20 3.60 -12.07
N LEU A 198 -13.72 4.41 -11.15
CA LEU A 198 -13.55 4.19 -9.71
C LEU A 198 -14.32 2.98 -9.20
N ARG A 199 -15.47 2.63 -9.79
CA ARG A 199 -16.15 1.36 -9.47
C ARG A 199 -15.27 0.14 -9.80
N ARG A 200 -14.53 0.16 -10.92
CA ARG A 200 -13.58 -0.92 -11.27
C ARG A 200 -12.40 -0.97 -10.31
N LEU A 201 -11.87 0.21 -9.94
CA LEU A 201 -10.79 0.31 -8.96
C LEU A 201 -11.22 -0.22 -7.58
N ALA A 202 -12.41 0.16 -7.12
CA ALA A 202 -12.99 -0.34 -5.87
C ALA A 202 -13.28 -1.84 -5.89
N ALA A 203 -13.73 -2.38 -7.03
CA ALA A 203 -13.88 -3.83 -7.18
C ALA A 203 -12.55 -4.56 -7.05
N LEU A 204 -11.48 -4.05 -7.67
CA LEU A 204 -10.12 -4.59 -7.51
C LEU A 204 -9.65 -4.48 -6.05
N HIS A 205 -9.83 -3.33 -5.42
CA HIS A 205 -9.48 -3.11 -4.02
C HIS A 205 -10.21 -4.09 -3.08
N GLY A 206 -11.52 -4.23 -3.25
CA GLY A 206 -12.33 -5.16 -2.48
C GLY A 206 -11.91 -6.62 -2.67
N LEU A 207 -11.66 -7.05 -3.91
CA LEU A 207 -11.18 -8.40 -4.21
C LEU A 207 -9.82 -8.69 -3.55
N LEU A 208 -8.87 -7.77 -3.67
CA LEU A 208 -7.54 -7.91 -3.07
C LEU A 208 -7.61 -7.91 -1.55
N SER A 209 -8.45 -7.04 -0.96
CA SER A 209 -8.66 -6.98 0.48
C SER A 209 -9.32 -8.26 1.01
N PHE A 210 -10.29 -8.81 0.27
CA PHE A 210 -10.92 -10.08 0.61
C PHE A 210 -9.90 -11.21 0.65
N LEU A 211 -9.04 -11.32 -0.37
CA LEU A 211 -7.98 -12.32 -0.40
C LEU A 211 -7.00 -12.13 0.77
N PHE A 212 -6.58 -10.89 1.04
CA PHE A 212 -5.65 -10.58 2.12
C PHE A 212 -6.23 -10.94 3.50
N ASN A 213 -7.47 -10.52 3.79
CA ASN A 213 -8.18 -10.85 5.03
C ASN A 213 -8.39 -12.36 5.18
N THR A 214 -8.71 -13.06 4.09
CA THR A 214 -8.84 -14.52 4.09
C THR A 214 -7.54 -15.21 4.49
N ILE A 215 -6.40 -14.75 3.96
CA ILE A 215 -5.07 -15.29 4.29
C ILE A 215 -4.72 -15.01 5.77
N ILE A 216 -4.97 -13.80 6.27
CA ILE A 216 -4.76 -13.46 7.68
C ILE A 216 -5.59 -14.37 8.59
N LEU A 217 -6.87 -14.57 8.28
CA LEU A 217 -7.76 -15.43 9.06
C LEU A 217 -7.28 -16.88 9.06
N ALA A 218 -6.94 -17.43 7.88
CA ALA A 218 -6.44 -18.79 7.76
C ALA A 218 -5.16 -19.00 8.57
N LEU A 219 -4.23 -18.04 8.54
CA LEU A 219 -3.02 -18.08 9.36
C LEU A 219 -3.37 -18.04 10.85
N THR A 220 -4.24 -17.12 11.26
CA THR A 220 -4.62 -16.94 12.66
C THR A 220 -5.18 -18.24 13.24
N VAL A 221 -6.04 -18.94 12.48
CA VAL A 221 -6.56 -20.26 12.85
C VAL A 221 -5.45 -21.30 12.93
N ASN A 222 -4.53 -21.34 11.96
CA ASN A 222 -3.44 -22.31 11.96
C ASN A 222 -2.48 -22.11 13.15
N ILE A 223 -2.11 -20.86 13.44
CA ILE A 223 -1.30 -20.51 14.62
C ILE A 223 -2.03 -20.91 15.89
N ALA A 224 -3.32 -20.58 16.02
CA ALA A 224 -4.12 -20.94 17.19
C ALA A 224 -4.19 -22.47 17.38
N ALA A 225 -4.41 -23.22 16.30
CA ALA A 225 -4.44 -24.68 16.32
C ALA A 225 -3.08 -25.32 16.64
N GLY A 226 -1.97 -24.66 16.31
CA GLY A 226 -0.62 -25.11 16.65
C GLY A 226 -0.13 -24.72 18.04
N LEU A 227 -0.88 -23.86 18.76
CA LEU A 227 -0.59 -23.44 20.13
C LEU A 227 -1.31 -24.28 21.20
N VAL A 228 -2.37 -25.00 20.82
CA VAL A 228 -3.13 -25.95 21.64
C VAL A 228 -2.63 -27.36 21.38
#